data_AF-A0A2V7MGR5-F1
#
_entry.id   AF-A0A2V7MGR5-F1
#
_cell.length_a   1.000
_cell.length_b   1.000
_cell.length_c   1.000
_cell.angle_alpha   90.00
_cell.angle_beta   90.00
_cell.angle_gamma   90.00
#
_symmetry.space_group_name_H-M   'P 1'
#
loop_
_entity.id
_entity.type
_entity.pdbx_description
1 polymer ?
#
loop_
_entity_poly.entity_id
_entity_poly.type
_entity_poly.pdbx_seq_one_letter_code
_entity_poly.pdbx_strand_id
1 'polypeptide(L)' 'MGKINLQKVIVGGLIAGVVLNIVDFVLFGVVLKDQMAAAMTALNRPAMTNAQVPRFVVLDFVAGVFLVWLYAAIRP' A
#
# COMPACT_ATOMS: atom_id res chain seq x y z
N MET A 1 27.99 7.71 5.95
CA MET A 1 26.51 7.76 5.91
C MET A 1 26.09 9.15 5.47
N GLY A 2 25.92 9.37 4.16
CA GLY A 2 25.49 10.67 3.64
C GLY A 2 24.13 11.04 4.24
N LYS A 3 23.93 12.32 4.57
CA LYS A 3 22.67 12.82 5.15
C LYS A 3 21.49 12.35 4.28
N ILE A 4 20.54 11.60 4.88
CA ILE A 4 19.31 11.21 4.19
C ILE A 4 18.56 12.48 3.81
N ASN A 5 18.25 12.63 2.52
CA ASN A 5 17.44 13.74 2.05
C ASN A 5 15.96 13.40 2.28
N LEU A 6 15.40 13.90 3.38
CA LEU A 6 14.04 13.60 3.79
C LEU A 6 12.99 14.11 2.78
N GLN A 7 13.26 15.22 2.10
CA GLN A 7 12.38 15.73 1.05
C GLN A 7 12.28 14.75 -0.12
N LYS A 8 13.41 14.18 -0.57
CA LYS A 8 13.42 13.14 -1.62
C LYS A 8 12.73 11.86 -1.17
N VAL A 9 12.86 11.49 0.10
CA VAL A 9 12.18 10.33 0.68
C VAL A 9 10.67 10.52 0.65
N ILE A 10 10.17 11.69 1.08
CA ILE A 10 8.73 11.98 1.08
C ILE A 10 8.20 12.01 -0.35
N VAL A 11 8.83 12.74 -1.26
CA VAL A 11 8.37 12.83 -2.66
C VAL A 11 8.40 11.48 -3.35
N GLY A 12 9.53 10.76 -3.27
CA GLY A 12 9.63 9.42 -3.84
C GLY A 12 8.67 8.44 -3.20
N GLY A 13 8.46 8.56 -1.89
CA GLY A 13 7.53 7.75 -1.11
C GLY A 13 6.07 7.93 -1.50
N LEU A 14 5.66 9.17 -1.75
CA LEU A 14 4.32 9.47 -2.27
C LEU A 14 4.11 8.87 -3.66
N ILE A 15 5.11 8.96 -4.54
CA ILE A 15 5.05 8.33 -5.88
C ILE A 15 4.93 6.81 -5.73
N ALA A 16 5.72 6.19 -4.87
CA ALA A 16 5.63 4.76 -4.57
C ALA A 16 4.24 4.40 -4.01
N GLY A 17 3.68 5.22 -3.12
CA GLY A 17 2.33 5.04 -2.59
C GLY A 17 1.24 5.07 -3.67
N VAL A 18 1.36 5.95 -4.68
CA VAL A 18 0.43 5.94 -5.83
C VAL A 18 0.53 4.62 -6.61
N VAL A 19 1.74 4.14 -6.86
CA VAL A 19 1.95 2.86 -7.55
C VAL A 19 1.34 1.70 -6.76
N LEU A 20 1.53 1.67 -5.44
CA LEU A 20 0.94 0.67 -4.57
C LEU A 20 -0.60 0.70 -4.62
N ASN A 21 -1.21 1.88 -4.56
CA ASN A 21 -2.66 2.03 -4.67
C ASN A 21 -3.22 1.47 -5.99
N ILE A 22 -2.52 1.69 -7.10
CA ILE A 22 -2.94 1.15 -8.41
C ILE A 22 -2.86 -0.37 -8.39
N VAL A 23 -1.76 -0.93 -7.86
CA VAL A 23 -1.57 -2.37 -7.74
C VAL A 23 -2.61 -2.99 -6.82
N ASP A 24 -2.89 -2.38 -5.67
CA ASP A 24 -3.88 -2.82 -4.69
C ASP A 24 -5.29 -2.84 -5.29
N PHE A 25 -5.67 -1.78 -6.00
CA PHE A 25 -6.94 -1.71 -6.71
C PHE A 25 -7.07 -2.81 -7.77
N VAL A 26 -6.05 -3.02 -8.59
CA VAL A 26 -6.09 -4.04 -9.65
C VAL A 26 -6.15 -5.44 -9.03
N LEU A 27 -5.32 -5.73 -8.04
CA LEU A 27 -5.25 -7.04 -7.42
C LEU A 27 -6.51 -7.34 -6.59
N PHE A 28 -6.87 -6.51 -5.64
CA PHE A 28 -7.94 -6.81 -4.68
C PHE A 28 -9.31 -6.28 -5.12
N GLY A 29 -9.35 -5.19 -5.88
CA GLY A 29 -10.59 -4.64 -6.41
C GLY A 29 -11.08 -5.36 -7.68
N VAL A 30 -10.18 -5.98 -8.45
CA VAL A 30 -10.52 -6.63 -9.73
C VAL A 30 -10.16 -8.12 -9.73
N VAL A 31 -8.89 -8.48 -9.64
CA VAL A 31 -8.42 -9.86 -9.91
C VAL A 31 -8.86 -10.86 -8.83
N LEU A 32 -8.74 -10.46 -7.56
CA LEU A 32 -8.98 -11.30 -6.39
C LEU A 32 -10.31 -11.02 -5.70
N LYS A 33 -11.15 -10.15 -6.27
CA LYS A 33 -12.39 -9.68 -5.64
C LYS A 33 -13.27 -10.84 -5.15
N ASP A 34 -13.57 -11.79 -6.04
CA ASP A 34 -14.46 -12.91 -5.73
C ASP A 34 -13.79 -13.92 -4.79
N GLN A 35 -12.49 -14.15 -4.96
CA GLN A 35 -11.69 -15.02 -4.09
C GLN A 35 -11.67 -14.48 -2.66
N MET A 36 -11.60 -13.16 -2.50
CA MET A 36 -11.59 -12.52 -1.20
C MET A 36 -12.98 -12.52 -0.56
N ALA A 37 -14.05 -12.37 -1.34
CA ALA A 37 -15.42 -12.57 -0.84
C ALA A 37 -15.65 -14.01 -0.34
N ALA A 38 -15.16 -15.00 -1.08
CA ALA A 38 -15.21 -16.41 -0.68
C ALA A 38 -14.40 -16.66 0.60
N ALA A 39 -13.20 -16.08 0.71
CA ALA A 39 -12.36 -16.20 1.89
C ALA A 39 -13.02 -15.60 3.14
N MET A 40 -13.62 -14.40 3.04
CA MET A 40 -14.33 -13.77 4.15
C MET A 40 -15.53 -14.63 4.61
N THR A 41 -16.25 -15.23 3.67
CA THR A 41 -17.36 -16.16 3.97
C THR A 41 -16.85 -17.41 4.69
N ALA A 42 -15.78 -18.03 4.20
CA ALA A 42 -15.16 -19.20 4.83
C ALA A 42 -14.65 -18.91 6.26
N LEU A 43 -14.24 -17.67 6.52
CA LEU A 43 -13.81 -17.20 7.84
C LEU A 43 -14.96 -16.76 8.76
N ASN A 44 -16.23 -16.89 8.34
CA ASN A 44 -17.40 -16.35 9.05
C ASN A 44 -17.25 -14.84 9.37
N ARG A 45 -16.67 -14.07 8.45
CA ARG A 45 -16.47 -12.63 8.57
C ARG A 45 -17.35 -11.87 7.57
N PRO A 46 -17.77 -10.64 7.90
CA PRO A 46 -18.53 -9.81 6.98
C PRO A 46 -17.69 -9.51 5.73
N ALA A 47 -18.35 -9.39 4.58
CA ALA A 47 -17.69 -9.00 3.34
C ALA A 47 -16.96 -7.66 3.52
N MET A 48 -15.78 -7.55 2.88
CA MET A 48 -15.10 -6.26 2.82
C MET A 48 -15.96 -5.26 2.05
N THR A 49 -16.01 -4.03 2.56
CA THR A 49 -16.80 -2.95 1.96
C THR A 49 -15.92 -1.81 1.51
N ASN A 50 -16.43 -1.01 0.56
CA ASN A 50 -15.71 0.16 0.05
C ASN A 50 -15.40 1.20 1.13
N ALA A 51 -16.03 1.14 2.31
CA ALA A 51 -15.71 1.98 3.45
C ALA A 51 -14.29 1.72 4.02
N GLN A 52 -13.65 0.60 3.68
CA GLN A 52 -12.27 0.29 4.08
C GLN A 52 -11.23 0.89 3.13
N VAL A 53 -11.61 1.25 1.90
CA VAL A 53 -10.69 1.73 0.85
C VAL A 53 -9.85 2.93 1.32
N PRO A 54 -10.40 3.98 1.96
CA PRO A 54 -9.58 5.10 2.42
C PRO A 54 -8.48 4.71 3.41
N ARG A 55 -8.71 3.67 4.21
CA ARG A 55 -7.70 3.17 5.16
C ARG A 55 -6.55 2.48 4.42
N PHE A 56 -6.85 1.66 3.41
CA PHE A 56 -5.82 1.01 2.60
C PHE A 56 -5.01 2.01 1.79
N VAL A 57 -5.67 3.02 1.21
CA VAL A 57 -5.01 4.12 0.50
C VAL A 57 -3.97 4.81 1.38
N VAL A 58 -4.33 5.15 2.61
CA VAL A 58 -3.40 5.77 3.58
C VAL A 58 -2.25 4.82 3.93
N LEU A 59 -2.54 3.53 4.15
CA LEU A 59 -1.52 2.53 4.43
C LEU A 59 -0.52 2.38 3.27
N ASP A 60 -0.97 2.43 2.03
CA ASP A 60 -0.11 2.38 0.84
C ASP A 60 0.82 3.58 0.75
N PHE A 61 0.36 4.78 1.11
CA PHE A 61 1.24 5.95 1.18
C PHE A 61 2.27 5.83 2.30
N VAL A 62 1.85 5.34 3.48
CA VAL A 62 2.77 5.09 4.59
C VAL A 62 3.82 4.04 4.20
N ALA A 63 3.39 2.95 3.55
CA ALA A 63 4.26 1.90 3.06
C ALA A 63 5.21 2.42 1.96
N GLY A 64 4.72 3.24 1.02
CA GLY A 64 5.53 3.87 -0.01
C GLY A 64 6.65 4.74 0.56
N VAL A 65 6.33 5.60 1.53
CA VAL A 65 7.34 6.42 2.23
C VAL A 65 8.32 5.54 3.01
N PHE A 66 7.82 4.53 3.71
CA PHE A 66 8.68 3.60 4.46
C PHE A 66 9.63 2.83 3.54
N LEU A 67 9.18 2.35 2.38
CA LEU A 67 9.99 1.64 1.39
C LEU A 67 11.14 2.51 0.86
N VAL A 68 10.83 3.75 0.50
CA VAL A 68 11.86 4.68 -0.03
C VAL A 68 12.83 5.09 1.08
N TRP A 69 12.34 5.31 2.30
CA TRP A 69 13.20 5.56 3.45
C TRP A 69 14.13 4.37 3.73
N LEU A 70 13.59 3.15 3.76
CA LEU A 70 14.33 1.92 4.03
C LEU A 70 15.46 1.76 3.00
N TYR A 71 15.14 1.93 1.71
CA TYR A 71 16.15 1.93 0.65
C TYR A 71 17.24 2.99 0.88
N ALA A 72 16.86 4.21 1.25
CA ALA A 72 17.81 5.28 1.51
C ALA A 72 18.68 5.03 2.76
N ALA A 73 18.19 4.26 3.73
CA ALA A 73 18.88 3.89 4.95
C ALA A 73 19.89 2.74 4.76
N ILE A 74 19.60 1.79 3.86
CA ILE A 74 20.46 0.60 3.63
C ILE A 74 21.46 0.77 2.49
N ARG A 75 21.25 1.73 1.58
CA ARG A 75 22.16 1.92 0.44
C ARG A 75 23.57 2.30 0.94
N PRO A 76 24.64 1.80 0.30
CA PRO A 76 26.02 2.15 0.63
C PRO A 76 26.29 3.66 0.61
#